data_AF-S6ANS8-F1
#
_entry.id   AF-S6ANS8-F1
#
_cell.length_a   1.000
_cell.length_b   1.000
_cell.length_c   1.000
_cell.angle_alpha   90.00
_cell.angle_beta   90.00
_cell.angle_gamma   90.00
#
_symmetry.space_group_name_H-M   'P 1'
#
loop_
_entity.id
_entity.type
_entity.pdbx_description
1 polymer ?
#
loop_
_entity_poly.entity_id
_entity_poly.type
_entity_poly.pdbx_seq_one_letter_code
_entity_poly.pdbx_strand_id
1 'polypeptide(L)'
;MENYKVLCFDLKNINFFDWTANHLLAVGVVSKKRAVSAAIISWSILLAFYPIPHIWGYLTRRLYYMWRLGAKDAGQVKLMVMATIFNDSPLDAFLFKSALSGDLVMLHMDDRKVYVGVISTMGEPNETQGADQEISIKPVMSGYRDKDNLTVTFTTQYKEAGADVTLILRQDEIISATKFDFEVYEKFKASKPSPLPAATDQPTTHS
;
A
#
# COMPACT_ATOMS: atom_id res chain seq x y z
N MET A 1 -28.98 -34.09 -27.63
CA MET A 1 -28.53 -34.30 -26.24
C MET A 1 -27.47 -35.39 -26.27
N GLU A 2 -26.21 -34.97 -26.30
CA GLU A 2 -25.06 -35.83 -26.59
C GLU A 2 -24.74 -36.78 -25.43
N ASN A 3 -24.38 -38.02 -25.81
CA ASN A 3 -23.98 -39.09 -24.91
C ASN A 3 -22.60 -38.78 -24.31
N TYR A 4 -22.55 -38.41 -23.03
CA TYR A 4 -21.33 -38.30 -22.24
C TYR A 4 -20.84 -39.70 -21.80
N LYS A 5 -20.40 -40.54 -22.74
CA LYS A 5 -19.65 -41.76 -22.40
C LYS A 5 -18.17 -41.49 -22.57
N VAL A 6 -17.46 -41.31 -21.45
CA VAL A 6 -16.00 -41.33 -21.42
C VAL A 6 -15.59 -42.61 -20.69
N LEU A 7 -14.85 -43.48 -21.36
CA LEU A 7 -14.18 -44.66 -20.77
C LEU A 7 -15.09 -45.56 -19.90
N CYS A 8 -16.21 -46.04 -20.45
CA CYS A 8 -17.15 -46.97 -19.81
C CYS A 8 -17.93 -46.44 -18.58
N PHE A 9 -17.75 -45.18 -18.18
CA PHE A 9 -18.43 -44.64 -17.01
C PHE A 9 -19.73 -43.92 -17.39
N ASP A 10 -20.87 -44.50 -17.00
CA ASP A 10 -22.19 -43.84 -17.03
C ASP A 10 -22.36 -42.97 -15.77
N LEU A 11 -21.99 -41.70 -15.88
CA LEU A 11 -21.97 -40.73 -14.78
C LEU A 11 -23.32 -40.52 -14.08
N LYS A 12 -24.44 -40.94 -14.69
CA LYS A 12 -25.78 -40.71 -14.13
C LYS A 12 -26.17 -41.70 -13.04
N ASN A 13 -25.56 -42.89 -13.00
CA ASN A 13 -25.95 -44.00 -12.11
C ASN A 13 -24.75 -44.64 -11.38
N ILE A 14 -23.58 -43.99 -11.35
CA ILE A 14 -22.41 -44.53 -10.64
C ILE A 14 -22.54 -44.29 -9.14
N ASN A 15 -22.73 -45.37 -8.40
CA ASN A 15 -22.46 -45.39 -6.97
C ASN A 15 -20.97 -45.71 -6.74
N PHE A 16 -20.16 -44.67 -6.53
CA PHE A 16 -18.72 -44.78 -6.31
C PHE A 16 -18.36 -45.70 -5.13
N PHE A 17 -19.24 -45.80 -4.12
CA PHE A 17 -19.04 -46.67 -2.96
C PHE A 17 -19.23 -48.15 -3.32
N ASP A 18 -20.21 -48.47 -4.15
CA ASP A 18 -20.44 -49.84 -4.61
C ASP A 18 -19.34 -50.28 -5.58
N TRP A 19 -18.87 -49.36 -6.44
CA TRP A 19 -17.73 -49.61 -7.32
C TRP A 19 -16.46 -49.92 -6.54
N THR A 20 -16.11 -49.10 -5.53
CA THR A 20 -14.92 -49.38 -4.70
C THR A 20 -15.09 -50.61 -3.82
N ALA A 21 -16.29 -50.87 -3.29
CA ALA A 21 -16.56 -52.09 -2.51
C ALA A 21 -16.36 -53.36 -3.35
N ASN A 22 -16.84 -53.36 -4.59
CA ASN A 22 -16.65 -54.47 -5.52
C ASN A 22 -15.18 -54.65 -5.91
N HIS A 23 -14.43 -53.55 -6.07
CA HIS A 23 -13.00 -53.62 -6.32
C HIS A 23 -12.21 -54.19 -5.13
N LEU A 24 -12.54 -53.76 -3.90
CA LEU A 24 -11.93 -54.29 -2.67
C LEU A 24 -12.24 -55.78 -2.46
N LEU A 25 -13.41 -56.25 -2.89
CA LEU A 25 -13.78 -57.66 -2.89
C LEU A 25 -13.01 -58.46 -3.94
N ALA A 26 -12.84 -57.91 -5.14
CA ALA A 26 -12.11 -58.56 -6.23
C ALA A 26 -10.62 -58.77 -5.91
N VAL A 27 -10.02 -57.85 -5.15
CA VAL A 27 -8.62 -57.96 -4.69
C VAL A 27 -8.49 -58.87 -3.44
N GLY A 28 -9.61 -59.30 -2.85
CA GLY A 28 -9.61 -60.22 -1.69
C GLY A 28 -9.23 -59.58 -0.36
N VAL A 29 -9.17 -58.24 -0.30
CA VAL A 29 -8.73 -57.48 0.89
C VAL A 29 -9.77 -57.51 2.01
N VAL A 30 -11.06 -57.62 1.66
CA VAL A 30 -12.17 -57.47 2.61
C VAL A 30 -13.25 -58.53 2.36
N SER A 31 -13.91 -59.00 3.41
CA SER A 31 -15.04 -59.93 3.30
C SER A 31 -16.32 -59.24 2.79
N LYS A 32 -17.20 -60.00 2.13
CA LYS A 32 -18.46 -59.49 1.54
C LYS A 32 -19.33 -58.70 2.52
N LYS A 33 -19.32 -59.07 3.81
CA LYS A 33 -20.07 -58.37 4.86
C LYS A 33 -19.49 -57.01 5.25
N ARG A 34 -18.20 -56.75 4.99
CA ARG A 34 -17.48 -55.53 5.42
C ARG A 34 -17.04 -54.62 4.25
N ALA A 35 -17.22 -55.05 3.01
CA ALA A 35 -16.74 -54.35 1.82
C ALA A 35 -17.29 -52.91 1.69
N VAL A 36 -18.59 -52.73 1.94
CA VAL A 36 -19.23 -51.40 1.88
C VAL A 36 -18.70 -50.48 2.98
N SER A 37 -18.53 -50.98 4.20
CA SER A 37 -17.96 -50.20 5.30
C SER A 37 -16.50 -49.79 5.03
N ALA A 38 -15.71 -50.68 4.44
CA ALA A 38 -14.32 -50.38 4.06
C ALA A 38 -14.25 -49.33 2.93
N ALA A 39 -15.17 -49.40 1.97
CA ALA A 39 -15.30 -48.38 0.92
C ALA A 39 -15.60 -46.99 1.50
N ILE A 40 -16.53 -46.88 2.45
CA ILE A 40 -16.88 -45.61 3.12
C ILE A 40 -15.67 -45.03 3.87
N ILE A 41 -14.92 -45.87 4.59
CA ILE A 41 -13.73 -45.43 5.35
C ILE A 41 -12.65 -44.92 4.40
N SER A 42 -12.40 -45.62 3.29
CA SER A 42 -11.42 -45.20 2.27
C SER A 42 -11.74 -43.82 1.71
N TRP A 43 -13.00 -43.60 1.32
CA TRP A 43 -13.46 -42.30 0.83
C TRP A 43 -13.41 -41.22 1.91
N SER A 44 -13.70 -41.55 3.17
CA SER A 44 -13.62 -40.59 4.29
C SER A 44 -12.19 -40.10 4.50
N ILE A 45 -11.20 -40.99 4.40
CA ILE A 45 -9.78 -40.65 4.50
C ILE A 45 -9.37 -39.77 3.31
N LEU A 46 -9.73 -40.16 2.08
CA LEU A 46 -9.38 -39.38 0.88
C LEU A 46 -9.96 -37.96 0.91
N LEU A 47 -11.20 -37.80 1.38
CA LEU A 47 -11.84 -36.49 1.51
C LEU A 47 -11.23 -35.64 2.64
N ALA A 48 -10.79 -36.27 3.74
CA ALA A 48 -10.13 -35.58 4.84
C ALA A 48 -8.77 -34.99 4.46
N PHE A 49 -8.02 -35.66 3.57
CA PHE A 49 -6.67 -35.22 3.23
C PHE A 49 -6.61 -34.16 2.13
N TYR A 50 -7.54 -34.17 1.17
CA TYR A 50 -7.41 -33.32 -0.01
C TYR A 50 -8.45 -32.19 -0.07
N PRO A 51 -9.73 -32.43 -0.32
CA PRO A 51 -10.68 -31.33 -0.52
C PRO A 51 -10.92 -30.51 0.75
N ILE A 52 -10.98 -31.15 1.93
CA ILE A 52 -11.34 -30.44 3.17
C ILE A 52 -10.30 -29.38 3.55
N PRO A 53 -8.99 -29.66 3.61
CA PRO A 53 -7.99 -28.62 3.92
C PRO A 53 -7.93 -27.51 2.88
N HIS A 54 -8.07 -27.83 1.59
CA HIS A 54 -8.03 -26.82 0.53
C HIS A 54 -9.28 -25.91 0.54
N ILE A 55 -10.46 -26.49 0.73
CA ILE A 55 -11.72 -25.73 0.85
C ILE A 55 -11.69 -24.89 2.13
N TRP A 56 -11.22 -25.44 3.25
CA TRP A 56 -11.12 -24.73 4.51
C TRP A 56 -10.09 -23.60 4.46
N GLY A 57 -8.93 -23.84 3.84
CA GLY A 57 -7.90 -22.82 3.60
C GLY A 57 -8.41 -21.70 2.70
N TYR A 58 -9.13 -22.02 1.63
CA TYR A 58 -9.75 -21.02 0.76
C TYR A 58 -10.82 -20.20 1.50
N LEU A 59 -11.69 -20.88 2.26
CA LEU A 59 -12.79 -20.25 2.97
C LEU A 59 -12.27 -19.34 4.10
N THR A 60 -11.33 -19.83 4.92
CA THR A 60 -10.70 -19.04 5.98
C THR A 60 -9.92 -17.86 5.43
N ARG A 61 -9.17 -18.04 4.33
CA ARG A 61 -8.50 -16.92 3.64
C ARG A 61 -9.51 -15.87 3.19
N ARG A 62 -10.60 -16.29 2.56
CA ARG A 62 -11.67 -15.38 2.11
C ARG A 62 -12.36 -14.67 3.27
N LEU A 63 -12.70 -15.39 4.34
CA LEU A 63 -13.30 -14.82 5.54
C LEU A 63 -12.35 -13.88 6.28
N TYR A 64 -11.07 -14.23 6.42
CA TYR A 64 -10.05 -13.40 7.04
C TYR A 64 -9.92 -12.05 6.32
N TYR A 65 -9.85 -12.05 4.98
CA TYR A 65 -9.82 -10.81 4.21
C TYR A 65 -11.11 -9.99 4.33
N MET A 66 -12.28 -10.65 4.32
CA MET A 66 -13.56 -9.96 4.45
C MET A 66 -13.80 -9.37 5.85
N TRP A 67 -13.49 -10.12 6.92
CA TRP A 67 -13.78 -9.71 8.30
C TRP A 67 -12.75 -8.74 8.87
N ARG A 68 -11.46 -8.91 8.58
CA ARG A 68 -10.41 -8.11 9.25
C ARG A 68 -10.03 -6.84 8.51
N LEU A 69 -10.21 -6.82 7.18
CA LEU A 69 -9.71 -5.73 6.34
C LEU A 69 -10.81 -5.07 5.49
N GLY A 70 -12.01 -5.66 5.38
CA GLY A 70 -13.10 -5.10 4.54
C GLY A 70 -12.75 -4.95 3.05
N ALA A 71 -11.57 -5.43 2.64
CA ALA A 71 -11.00 -5.21 1.31
C ALA A 71 -11.42 -6.34 0.38
N LYS A 72 -12.08 -5.96 -0.72
CA LYS A 72 -12.56 -6.89 -1.76
C LYS A 72 -11.48 -7.28 -2.78
N ASP A 73 -10.32 -6.62 -2.76
CA ASP A 73 -9.26 -6.74 -3.75
C ASP A 73 -7.87 -6.79 -3.07
N ALA A 74 -6.95 -7.60 -3.62
CA ALA A 74 -5.61 -7.80 -3.09
C ALA A 74 -4.77 -6.51 -3.10
N GLY A 75 -5.01 -5.62 -4.07
CA GLY A 75 -4.38 -4.30 -4.13
C GLY A 75 -4.78 -3.41 -2.94
N GLN A 76 -6.05 -3.46 -2.54
CA GLN A 76 -6.53 -2.70 -1.37
C GLN A 76 -6.03 -3.27 -0.04
N VAL A 77 -5.78 -4.59 0.03
CA VAL A 77 -5.12 -5.21 1.19
C VAL A 77 -3.68 -4.69 1.33
N LYS A 78 -2.89 -4.66 0.25
CA LYS A 78 -1.53 -4.07 0.29
C LYS A 78 -1.61 -2.60 0.73
N LEU A 79 -2.56 -1.84 0.20
CA LEU A 79 -2.75 -0.44 0.54
C LEU A 79 -3.13 -0.21 2.00
N MET A 80 -4.07 -0.99 2.54
CA MET A 80 -4.47 -0.89 3.95
C MET A 80 -3.37 -1.36 4.89
N VAL A 81 -2.65 -2.44 4.56
CA VAL A 81 -1.53 -2.91 5.37
C VAL A 81 -0.41 -1.87 5.39
N MET A 82 -0.08 -1.28 4.23
CA MET A 82 0.84 -0.14 4.15
C MET A 82 0.34 1.02 5.01
N ALA A 83 -0.93 1.41 4.90
CA ALA A 83 -1.49 2.48 5.74
C ALA A 83 -1.42 2.17 7.25
N THR A 84 -1.58 0.91 7.66
CA THR A 84 -1.42 0.51 9.07
C THR A 84 0.02 0.52 9.54
N ILE A 85 0.99 0.20 8.67
CA ILE A 85 2.43 0.25 8.99
C ILE A 85 2.91 1.71 9.04
N PHE A 86 2.47 2.55 8.11
CA PHE A 86 2.80 3.98 8.09
C PHE A 86 2.11 4.80 9.19
N ASN A 87 1.18 4.21 9.95
CA ASN A 87 0.49 4.92 11.03
C ASN A 87 1.40 5.20 12.25
N ASP A 88 2.60 4.64 12.28
CA ASP A 88 3.58 4.88 13.34
C ASP A 88 4.24 6.27 13.23
N SER A 89 4.17 6.93 12.06
CA SER A 89 4.69 8.29 11.82
C SER A 89 3.65 9.16 11.10
N PRO A 90 3.22 10.31 11.69
CA PRO A 90 2.32 11.24 11.03
C PRO A 90 2.82 11.77 9.68
N LEU A 91 4.15 11.86 9.52
CA LEU A 91 4.78 12.27 8.26
C LEU A 91 4.56 11.20 7.19
N ASP A 92 4.79 9.94 7.52
CA ASP A 92 4.71 8.84 6.57
C ASP A 92 3.26 8.63 6.11
N ALA A 93 2.31 8.70 7.05
CA ALA A 93 0.89 8.67 6.74
C ALA A 93 0.48 9.85 5.83
N PHE A 94 1.03 11.04 6.05
CA PHE A 94 0.80 12.21 5.20
C PHE A 94 1.37 12.00 3.80
N LEU A 95 2.65 11.61 3.68
CA LEU A 95 3.32 11.39 2.40
C LEU A 95 2.64 10.26 1.60
N PHE A 96 2.24 9.17 2.25
CA PHE A 96 1.49 8.07 1.64
C PHE A 96 0.15 8.56 1.10
N LYS A 97 -0.63 9.28 1.92
CA LYS A 97 -1.93 9.80 1.52
C LYS A 97 -1.79 10.77 0.35
N SER A 98 -0.79 11.65 0.37
CA SER A 98 -0.52 12.60 -0.71
C SER A 98 -0.06 11.93 -2.00
N ALA A 99 0.72 10.85 -1.91
CA ALA A 99 1.10 10.05 -3.08
C ALA A 99 -0.12 9.38 -3.74
N LEU A 100 -1.10 8.92 -2.94
CA LEU A 100 -2.32 8.32 -3.46
C LEU A 100 -3.30 9.34 -4.04
N SER A 101 -3.44 10.51 -3.40
CA SER A 101 -4.34 11.56 -3.90
C SER A 101 -3.76 12.33 -5.08
N GLY A 102 -2.44 12.27 -5.29
CA GLY A 102 -1.74 13.10 -6.28
C GLY A 102 -1.74 14.59 -5.89
N ASP A 103 -1.89 14.88 -4.60
CA ASP A 103 -1.89 16.25 -4.10
C ASP A 103 -0.51 16.89 -4.22
N LEU A 104 -0.49 18.20 -4.51
CA LEU A 104 0.71 19.01 -4.39
C LEU A 104 1.12 19.11 -2.91
N VAL A 105 2.38 18.82 -2.63
CA VAL A 105 2.99 18.93 -1.31
C VAL A 105 4.18 19.86 -1.35
N MET A 106 4.42 20.54 -0.24
CA MET A 106 5.61 21.33 0.02
C MET A 106 6.42 20.64 1.11
N LEU A 107 7.68 20.34 0.79
CA LEU A 107 8.63 19.68 1.66
C LEU A 107 9.74 20.67 2.03
N HIS A 108 9.98 20.81 3.33
CA HIS A 108 11.09 21.56 3.88
C HIS A 108 12.21 20.60 4.27
N MET A 109 13.38 20.79 3.65
CA MET A 109 14.58 20.00 3.92
C MET A 109 15.45 20.66 4.99
N ASP A 110 16.33 19.88 5.60
CA ASP A 110 17.31 20.33 6.60
C ASP A 110 18.34 21.34 6.07
N ASP A 111 18.72 21.22 4.80
CA ASP A 111 19.62 22.11 4.08
C ASP A 111 18.97 23.46 3.69
N ARG A 112 17.73 23.69 4.13
CA ARG A 112 16.86 24.84 3.84
C ARG A 112 16.31 24.87 2.41
N LYS A 113 16.50 23.82 1.61
CA LYS A 113 15.76 23.67 0.36
C LYS A 113 14.29 23.45 0.63
N VAL A 114 13.48 23.95 -0.28
CA VAL A 114 12.04 23.75 -0.29
C VAL A 114 11.67 23.18 -1.66
N TYR A 115 11.00 22.05 -1.66
CA TYR A 115 10.49 21.40 -2.86
C TYR A 115 8.96 21.43 -2.85
N VAL A 116 8.36 21.79 -3.97
CA VAL A 116 6.92 21.72 -4.16
C VAL A 116 6.62 20.83 -5.36
N GLY A 117 5.85 19.76 -5.16
CA GLY A 117 5.62 18.78 -6.21
C GLY A 117 4.63 17.69 -5.81
N VAL A 118 4.52 16.68 -6.67
CA VAL A 118 3.68 15.50 -6.44
C VAL A 118 4.56 14.30 -6.11
N ILE A 119 4.22 13.58 -5.05
CA ILE A 119 4.94 12.37 -4.64
C ILE A 119 4.57 11.25 -5.62
N SER A 120 5.58 10.64 -6.23
CA SER A 120 5.40 9.62 -7.26
C SER A 120 5.48 8.21 -6.68
N THR A 121 6.42 7.98 -5.77
CA THR A 121 6.66 6.66 -5.15
C THR A 121 7.32 6.88 -3.80
N MET A 122 7.02 6.00 -2.84
CA MET A 122 7.75 5.89 -1.59
C MET A 122 8.45 4.54 -1.56
N GLY A 123 9.67 4.49 -1.00
CA GLY A 123 10.41 3.24 -0.83
C GLY A 123 9.57 2.18 -0.11
N GLU A 124 9.65 0.92 -0.55
CA GLU A 124 8.94 -0.16 0.13
C GLU A 124 9.52 -0.35 1.55
N PRO A 125 8.66 -0.53 2.58
CA PRO A 125 9.14 -0.74 3.93
C PRO A 125 9.94 -2.05 4.02
N ASN A 126 11.18 -1.92 4.47
CA ASN A 126 12.13 -3.00 4.71
C ASN A 126 12.36 -3.11 6.23
N GLU A 127 12.01 -4.26 6.83
CA GLU A 127 12.22 -4.52 8.27
C GLU A 127 13.70 -4.48 8.71
N THR A 128 14.63 -4.59 7.77
CA THR A 128 16.09 -4.62 7.98
C THR A 128 16.77 -3.26 7.78
N GLN A 129 16.15 -2.31 7.07
CA GLN A 129 16.66 -0.95 6.88
C GLN A 129 15.76 0.03 7.64
N GLY A 130 16.06 0.23 8.92
CA GLY A 130 15.52 1.39 9.62
C GLY A 130 15.98 2.70 8.96
N ALA A 131 15.16 3.75 9.05
CA ALA A 131 15.41 5.16 8.67
C ALA A 131 15.82 5.49 7.22
N ASP A 132 16.32 4.55 6.42
CA ASP A 132 16.73 4.78 5.02
C ASP A 132 15.53 4.68 4.05
N GLN A 133 14.44 5.39 4.35
CA GLN A 133 13.32 5.54 3.41
C GLN A 133 13.57 6.74 2.51
N GLU A 134 13.64 6.48 1.21
CA GLU A 134 13.68 7.51 0.18
C GLU A 134 12.29 7.73 -0.40
N ILE A 135 11.99 8.99 -0.74
CA ILE A 135 10.78 9.36 -1.45
C ILE A 135 11.13 9.94 -2.83
N SER A 136 10.30 9.60 -3.81
CA SER A 136 10.40 10.13 -5.16
C SER A 136 9.36 11.24 -5.35
N ILE A 137 9.82 12.44 -5.70
CA ILE A 137 8.97 13.60 -5.97
C ILE A 137 9.19 14.10 -7.40
N LYS A 138 8.09 14.46 -8.06
CA LYS A 138 8.10 15.24 -9.30
C LYS A 138 7.92 16.72 -8.94
N PRO A 139 8.99 17.51 -8.85
CA PRO A 139 8.89 18.90 -8.46
C PRO A 139 8.21 19.72 -9.57
N VAL A 140 7.34 20.63 -9.15
CA VAL A 140 6.80 21.70 -9.99
C VAL A 140 7.66 22.95 -9.83
N MET A 141 8.10 23.22 -8.60
CA MET A 141 9.00 24.32 -8.27
C MET A 141 9.89 23.96 -7.06
N SER A 142 11.05 24.61 -6.98
CA SER A 142 11.93 24.53 -5.82
C SER A 142 12.46 25.91 -5.45
N GLY A 143 12.97 26.00 -4.24
CA GLY A 143 13.43 27.23 -3.63
C GLY A 143 14.20 27.00 -2.37
N TYR A 144 14.37 28.07 -1.60
CA TYR A 144 15.06 28.05 -0.32
C TYR A 144 14.28 28.86 0.71
N ARG A 145 14.39 28.47 1.97
CA ARG A 145 13.85 29.22 3.10
C ARG A 145 14.94 30.11 3.70
N ASP A 146 14.69 31.41 3.68
CA ASP A 146 15.59 32.40 4.28
C ASP A 146 15.75 32.14 5.79
N LYS A 147 16.98 32.28 6.31
CA LYS A 147 17.28 31.99 7.72
C LYS A 147 16.72 33.07 8.65
N ASP A 148 16.74 34.31 8.21
CA ASP A 148 16.47 35.48 9.07
C ASP A 148 14.99 35.85 8.99
N ASN A 149 14.40 35.80 7.80
CA ASN A 149 13.00 36.17 7.56
C ASN A 149 12.06 34.97 7.41
N LEU A 150 12.58 33.73 7.52
CA LEU A 150 11.84 32.47 7.43
C LEU A 150 10.95 32.35 6.17
N THR A 151 11.27 33.13 5.15
CA THR A 151 10.47 33.30 3.93
C THR A 151 10.94 32.32 2.88
N VAL A 152 9.98 31.65 2.23
CA VAL A 152 10.27 30.77 1.10
C VAL A 152 10.40 31.60 -0.18
N THR A 153 11.54 31.48 -0.83
CA THR A 153 11.82 32.08 -2.13
C THR A 153 11.98 30.96 -3.16
N PHE A 154 11.07 30.92 -4.13
CA PHE A 154 11.15 29.97 -5.24
C PHE A 154 12.11 30.51 -6.31
N THR A 155 13.10 29.69 -6.65
CA THR A 155 14.18 30.06 -7.59
C THR A 155 14.12 29.26 -8.88
N THR A 156 13.44 28.11 -8.88
CA THR A 156 13.40 27.21 -10.05
C THR A 156 11.98 26.73 -10.31
N GLN A 157 11.53 26.85 -11.55
CA GLN A 157 10.25 26.33 -12.03
C GLN A 157 10.51 25.18 -13.01
N TYR A 158 10.20 23.96 -12.62
CA TYR A 158 10.45 22.76 -13.44
C TYR A 158 9.36 22.58 -14.51
N LYS A 159 8.14 23.05 -14.23
CA LYS A 159 7.00 22.94 -15.14
C LYS A 159 7.24 23.67 -16.47
N GLU A 160 7.91 24.83 -16.42
CA GLU A 160 8.20 25.65 -17.60
C GLU A 160 9.34 25.06 -18.45
N ALA A 161 10.23 24.28 -17.84
CA ALA A 161 11.38 23.67 -18.52
C ALA A 161 11.02 22.41 -19.33
N GLY A 162 9.78 21.89 -19.21
CA GLY A 162 9.32 20.70 -19.93
C GLY A 162 10.07 19.40 -19.58
N ALA A 163 10.90 19.42 -18.54
CA ALA A 163 11.69 18.28 -18.13
C ALA A 163 10.89 17.41 -17.15
N ASP A 164 10.69 16.13 -17.48
CA ASP A 164 10.17 15.11 -16.55
C ASP A 164 11.26 14.76 -15.53
N VAL A 165 11.52 15.70 -14.62
CA VAL A 165 12.52 15.54 -13.57
C VAL A 165 11.87 14.78 -12.42
N THR A 166 12.52 13.68 -12.03
CA THR A 166 12.19 12.96 -10.81
C THR A 166 13.33 13.16 -9.83
N LEU A 167 13.03 13.67 -8.64
CA LEU A 167 13.99 13.83 -7.55
C LEU A 167 13.78 12.74 -6.51
N ILE A 168 14.87 12.19 -6.01
CA ILE A 168 14.88 11.24 -4.90
C ILE A 168 15.38 12.00 -3.67
N LEU A 169 14.60 12.01 -2.60
CA LEU A 169 14.89 12.71 -1.35
C LEU A 169 14.92 11.71 -0.20
N ARG A 170 15.84 11.89 0.74
CA ARG A 170 15.84 11.12 1.98
C ARG A 170 14.75 11.65 2.91
N GLN A 171 13.95 10.75 3.49
CA GLN A 171 12.79 11.13 4.30
C GLN A 171 13.19 11.68 5.68
N ASP A 172 14.33 11.26 6.22
CA ASP A 172 14.88 11.74 7.49
C ASP A 172 15.42 13.19 7.41
N GLU A 173 15.75 13.67 6.21
CA GLU A 173 16.14 15.06 5.95
C GLU A 173 14.93 16.00 5.85
N ILE A 174 13.70 15.47 5.85
CA ILE A 174 12.47 16.28 5.81
C ILE A 174 12.16 16.79 7.21
N ILE A 175 12.32 18.11 7.40
CA ILE A 175 11.94 18.78 8.65
C ILE A 175 10.43 18.87 8.78
N SER A 176 9.73 19.22 7.68
CA SER A 176 8.28 19.34 7.68
C SER A 176 7.68 19.16 6.29
N ALA A 177 6.45 18.68 6.27
CA ALA A 177 5.66 18.50 5.06
C ALA A 177 4.29 19.13 5.25
N THR A 178 3.79 19.79 4.21
CA THR A 178 2.47 20.40 4.19
C THR A 178 1.82 20.26 2.83
N LYS A 179 0.49 20.16 2.79
CA LYS A 179 -0.25 20.24 1.54
C LYS A 179 -0.05 21.64 0.96
N PHE A 180 0.26 21.72 -0.32
CA PHE A 180 0.50 22.97 -0.99
C PHE A 180 -0.70 23.34 -1.85
N ASP A 181 -1.18 24.57 -1.66
CA ASP A 181 -2.23 25.19 -2.44
C ASP A 181 -1.76 26.58 -2.86
N PHE A 182 -1.76 26.82 -4.18
CA PHE A 182 -1.28 28.07 -4.76
C PHE A 182 -2.11 29.27 -4.29
N GLU A 183 -3.43 29.14 -4.17
CA GLU A 183 -4.30 30.25 -3.77
C GLU A 183 -4.08 30.63 -2.31
N VAL A 184 -3.90 29.61 -1.46
CA VAL A 184 -3.62 29.81 -0.03
C VAL A 184 -2.24 30.44 0.15
N TYR A 185 -1.24 30.00 -0.61
CA TYR A 185 0.11 30.54 -0.57
C TYR A 185 0.16 32.02 -0.99
N GLU A 186 -0.54 32.40 -2.05
CA GLU A 186 -0.58 33.80 -2.50
C GLU A 186 -1.30 34.70 -1.48
N LYS A 187 -2.34 34.19 -0.81
CA LYS A 187 -2.97 34.90 0.33
C LYS A 187 -1.99 35.10 1.49
N PHE A 188 -1.16 34.11 1.82
CA PHE A 188 -0.14 34.23 2.86
C PHE A 188 0.98 35.22 2.50
N LYS A 189 1.34 35.31 1.22
CA LYS A 189 2.28 36.34 0.75
C LYS A 189 1.68 37.74 0.88
N ALA A 190 0.43 37.90 0.45
CA ALA A 190 -0.27 39.19 0.48
C ALA A 190 -0.53 39.69 1.91
N SER A 191 -0.70 38.79 2.88
CA SER A 191 -0.97 39.15 4.28
C SER A 191 0.26 39.46 5.11
N LYS A 192 1.48 39.42 4.54
CA LYS A 192 2.69 39.78 5.29
C LYS A 192 2.64 41.26 5.71
N PRO A 193 2.67 41.56 7.01
CA PRO A 193 2.87 42.94 7.45
C PRO A 193 4.24 43.40 6.98
N SER A 194 4.30 44.62 6.42
CA SER A 194 5.55 45.27 6.03
C SER A 194 6.55 45.19 7.19
N PRO A 195 7.85 44.93 6.93
CA PRO A 195 8.86 45.03 7.99
C PRO A 195 8.69 46.38 8.68
N LEU A 196 8.56 46.37 10.01
CA LEU A 196 8.60 47.58 10.80
C LEU A 196 9.85 48.37 10.35
N PRO A 197 9.71 49.66 9.99
CA PRO A 197 10.86 50.45 9.57
C PRO A 197 11.93 50.34 10.67
N ALA A 198 13.13 49.91 10.27
CA ALA A 198 14.28 49.83 11.15
C ALA A 198 14.36 51.14 11.94
N ALA A 199 14.34 51.04 13.27
CA ALA A 199 14.43 52.20 14.14
C ALA A 199 15.64 53.03 13.69
N THR A 200 15.36 54.23 13.19
CA THR A 200 16.38 55.20 12.83
C THR A 200 17.15 55.52 14.11
N ASP A 201 18.38 55.01 14.23
CA ASP A 201 19.33 55.46 15.23
C ASP A 201 19.53 56.97 15.04
N GLN A 202 18.89 57.77 15.89
CA GLN A 202 19.20 59.18 16.01
C GLN A 202 20.59 59.31 16.64
N PRO A 203 21.51 60.10 16.05
CA PRO A 203 22.80 60.34 16.65
C PRO A 203 22.61 61.14 17.95
N THR A 204 23.03 60.56 19.07
CA THR A 204 23.08 61.25 20.37
C THR A 204 24.14 62.35 20.32
N THR A 205 23.69 63.59 20.17
CA THR A 205 24.48 64.77 20.53
C THR A 205 24.70 64.78 22.04
N HIS A 206 25.93 64.51 22.48
CA HIS A 206 26.39 64.88 23.81
C HIS A 206 27.10 66.24 23.72
N SER A 207 26.46 67.22 24.35
CA SER A 207 26.98 68.51 24.79
C SER A 207 28.08 68.37 25.81
#